data_AF-A0A9E7E841-F1
#
_entry.id   AF-A0A9E7E841-F1
#
_cell.length_a   1.000
_cell.length_b   1.000
_cell.length_c   1.000
_cell.angle_alpha   90.00
_cell.angle_beta   90.00
_cell.angle_gamma   90.00
#
_symmetry.space_group_name_H-M   'P 1'
#
loop_
_entity.id
_entity.type
_entity.pdbx_description
1 polymer ?
#
loop_
_entity_poly.entity_id
_entity_poly.type
_entity_poly.pdbx_seq_one_letter_code
_entity_poly.pdbx_strand_id
1 'polypeptide(L)'
;MGRKKVEGSEERLVLRIALLSRLLLLTLIVLWRLLFLPYDTSASLNPRCLSAAAGDGLPKTGAVLWPRVGAAIEASVVWDGVYFVRIAECGYEYEQTYAFLPLLPACIALLSRSVFAPLVPIIGYKAVLALSGYALSNLAFFLAAVLFYRLSVLVLRDTAAALRSSVLFCFNPASIFYSSIYSESLYALLSLGGIYYIFSGANTVAMLLLALSGSARSNGALNAGYFCFQALKLAYDAIIHKKNPTLAAQEIITGVIRSIFIFVPFIAFQAYGYLNICLGGSSDELRPWCKQRVPNLYGFLQSHYWGVGFLRYFQVKQMPNFLLASPILSLAVCSIIHYSSLLHGTFRLPHVHEENDMAAMPKSVETSKSSDDICDSMNNLSSKNTQGHHMIKQRKQERNKEISESIQELRVLLLQSKQRRDSILLLPFVLHLAFMTFTSLFVMHVQVSTRFLSASPPLYWFASSLLISTNTTSRRWGYLICVYFASYVLLGSLLFSNFYPFT
;
A
#
# COMPACT_ATOMS: atom_id res chain seq x y z
N MET A 1 1.63 21.49 -21.47
CA MET A 1 2.42 20.42 -22.13
C MET A 1 3.65 19.97 -21.31
N GLY A 2 4.31 20.86 -20.55
CA GLY A 2 5.49 20.51 -19.72
C GLY A 2 5.23 19.52 -18.57
N ARG A 3 4.13 19.68 -17.81
CA ARG A 3 3.83 18.85 -16.62
C ARG A 3 3.67 17.36 -16.94
N LYS A 4 2.87 17.01 -17.97
CA LYS A 4 2.70 15.62 -18.44
C LYS A 4 4.01 15.01 -18.96
N LYS A 5 4.90 15.82 -19.56
CA LYS A 5 6.20 15.36 -20.08
C LYS A 5 7.19 15.07 -18.94
N VAL A 6 7.16 15.88 -17.88
CA VAL A 6 7.95 15.66 -16.65
C VAL A 6 7.44 14.43 -15.90
N GLU A 7 6.13 14.30 -15.70
CA GLU A 7 5.50 13.14 -15.06
C GLU A 7 5.85 11.83 -15.78
N GLY A 8 5.79 11.80 -17.12
CA GLY A 8 6.19 10.62 -17.91
C GLY A 8 7.70 10.33 -17.91
N SER A 9 8.55 11.32 -17.60
CA SER A 9 9.99 11.11 -17.44
C SER A 9 10.32 10.51 -16.06
N GLU A 10 9.71 11.07 -15.01
CA GLU A 10 9.90 10.60 -13.63
C GLU A 10 9.27 9.21 -13.42
N GLU A 11 8.13 8.91 -14.04
CA GLU A 11 7.55 7.56 -14.01
C GLU A 11 8.50 6.51 -14.62
N ARG A 12 9.14 6.84 -15.76
CA ARG A 12 10.17 5.96 -16.36
C ARG A 12 11.39 5.78 -15.46
N LEU A 13 11.74 6.81 -14.69
CA LEU A 13 12.81 6.70 -13.70
C LEU A 13 12.41 5.75 -12.56
N VAL A 14 11.19 5.88 -12.02
CA VAL A 14 10.66 4.96 -10.99
C VAL A 14 10.66 3.52 -11.50
N LEU A 15 10.22 3.28 -12.74
CA LEU A 15 10.23 1.95 -13.37
C LEU A 15 11.65 1.36 -13.38
N ARG A 16 12.65 2.13 -13.81
CA ARG A 16 14.05 1.67 -13.83
C ARG A 16 14.57 1.38 -12.42
N ILE A 17 14.27 2.23 -11.45
CA ILE A 17 14.70 2.05 -10.06
C ILE A 17 14.04 0.82 -9.44
N ALA A 18 12.74 0.62 -9.67
CA ALA A 18 12.03 -0.56 -9.20
C ALA A 18 12.66 -1.84 -9.77
N LEU A 19 12.90 -1.90 -11.08
CA LEU A 19 13.57 -3.03 -11.73
C LEU A 19 14.97 -3.28 -11.15
N LEU A 20 15.79 -2.23 -11.05
CA LEU A 20 17.14 -2.33 -10.49
C LEU A 20 17.12 -2.80 -9.04
N SER A 21 16.17 -2.35 -8.22
CA SER A 21 16.03 -2.81 -6.84
C SER A 21 15.75 -4.32 -6.75
N ARG A 22 14.93 -4.85 -7.67
CA ARG A 22 14.60 -6.28 -7.72
C ARG A 22 15.78 -7.11 -8.19
N LEU A 23 16.46 -6.66 -9.24
CA LEU A 23 17.69 -7.32 -9.73
C LEU A 23 18.78 -7.32 -8.67
N LEU A 24 18.96 -6.21 -7.94
CA LEU A 24 19.90 -6.13 -6.82
C LEU A 24 19.56 -7.16 -5.73
N LEU A 25 18.30 -7.25 -5.31
CA LEU A 25 17.91 -8.22 -4.29
C LEU A 25 18.07 -9.67 -4.74
N LEU A 26 17.65 -10.00 -5.97
CA LEU A 26 17.80 -11.35 -6.50
C LEU A 26 19.28 -11.73 -6.64
N THR A 27 20.13 -10.81 -7.10
CA THR A 27 21.58 -11.04 -7.17
C THR A 27 22.21 -11.20 -5.80
N LEU A 28 21.80 -10.41 -4.80
CA LEU A 28 22.22 -10.58 -3.41
C LEU A 28 21.81 -11.95 -2.85
N ILE A 29 20.55 -12.37 -3.04
CA ILE A 29 20.06 -13.68 -2.59
C ILE A 29 20.90 -14.82 -3.18
N VAL A 30 21.18 -14.76 -4.49
CA VAL A 30 22.02 -15.77 -5.16
C VAL A 30 23.45 -15.72 -4.63
N LEU A 31 24.04 -14.53 -4.51
CA LEU A 31 25.40 -14.34 -4.00
C LEU A 31 25.55 -14.92 -2.59
N TRP A 32 24.62 -14.60 -1.68
CA TRP A 32 24.69 -15.09 -0.30
C TRP A 32 24.57 -16.60 -0.21
N ARG A 33 23.74 -17.22 -1.05
CA ARG A 33 23.61 -18.68 -1.11
C ARG A 33 24.80 -19.39 -1.74
N LEU A 34 25.59 -18.68 -2.55
CA LEU A 34 26.86 -19.21 -3.08
C LEU A 34 27.97 -19.12 -2.03
N LEU A 35 27.94 -18.09 -1.17
CA LEU A 35 28.98 -17.84 -0.16
C LEU A 35 28.74 -18.57 1.16
N PHE A 36 27.49 -18.81 1.53
CA PHE A 36 27.12 -19.39 2.83
C PHE A 36 26.27 -20.65 2.67
N LEU A 37 26.43 -21.56 3.63
CA LEU A 37 25.57 -22.74 3.76
C LEU A 37 24.27 -22.35 4.48
N PRO A 38 23.11 -22.85 4.01
CA PRO A 38 21.85 -22.59 4.68
C PRO A 38 21.85 -23.24 6.08
N TYR A 39 21.34 -22.50 7.07
CA TYR A 39 21.23 -22.99 8.44
C TYR A 39 20.29 -24.20 8.58
N ASP A 40 19.20 -24.21 7.80
CA ASP A 40 18.20 -25.26 7.78
C ASP A 40 17.94 -25.74 6.35
N THR A 41 17.84 -27.06 6.18
CA THR A 41 17.48 -27.72 4.92
C THR A 41 16.12 -28.41 5.00
N SER A 42 15.34 -28.22 6.06
CA SER A 42 14.02 -28.83 6.23
C SER A 42 13.07 -28.53 5.07
N ALA A 43 13.22 -27.38 4.40
CA ALA A 43 12.48 -27.05 3.18
C ALA A 43 12.75 -28.01 2.00
N SER A 44 13.85 -28.76 2.00
CA SER A 44 14.10 -29.83 1.01
C SER A 44 13.42 -31.15 1.36
N LEU A 45 12.88 -31.31 2.58
CA LEU A 45 12.05 -32.46 2.94
C LEU A 45 10.67 -32.28 2.28
N ASN A 46 10.51 -32.89 1.11
CA ASN A 46 9.36 -32.64 0.27
C ASN A 46 8.50 -33.91 0.09
N PRO A 47 7.61 -34.21 1.06
CA PRO A 47 6.73 -35.36 0.96
C PRO A 47 5.76 -35.20 -0.23
N ARG A 48 5.28 -36.33 -0.76
CA ARG A 48 4.26 -36.33 -1.81
C ARG A 48 2.94 -35.74 -1.29
N CYS A 49 2.16 -35.13 -2.18
CA CYS A 49 0.79 -34.72 -1.85
C CYS A 49 -0.01 -35.92 -1.34
N LEU A 50 -0.85 -35.70 -0.33
CA LEU A 50 -1.72 -36.71 0.29
C LEU A 50 -2.70 -37.29 -0.73
N SER A 51 -3.20 -36.48 -1.66
CA SER A 51 -4.07 -36.92 -2.76
C SER A 51 -3.37 -37.92 -3.69
N ALA A 52 -2.09 -37.71 -3.98
CA ALA A 52 -1.26 -38.61 -4.80
C ALA A 52 -0.82 -39.88 -4.04
N ALA A 53 -0.75 -39.82 -2.71
CA ALA A 53 -0.48 -40.98 -1.87
C ALA A 53 -1.71 -41.91 -1.74
N ALA A 54 -2.92 -41.40 -2.04
CA ALA A 54 -4.20 -42.10 -1.88
C ALA A 54 -4.65 -42.94 -3.10
N GLY A 55 -3.88 -43.00 -4.20
CA GLY A 55 -4.07 -44.05 -5.22
C GLY A 55 -4.16 -43.64 -6.69
N ASP A 56 -4.10 -42.36 -7.06
CA ASP A 56 -4.11 -41.98 -8.48
C ASP A 56 -2.70 -41.97 -9.07
N GLY A 57 -2.48 -42.85 -10.03
CA GLY A 57 -1.24 -42.96 -10.80
C GLY A 57 -0.88 -41.63 -11.45
N LEU A 58 0.17 -40.98 -10.92
CA LEU A 58 0.73 -39.77 -11.52
C LEU A 58 1.19 -40.06 -12.96
N PRO A 59 1.13 -39.06 -13.87
CA PRO A 59 1.89 -39.12 -15.11
C PRO A 59 3.34 -39.38 -14.74
N LYS A 60 3.97 -40.39 -15.35
CA LYS A 60 5.42 -40.58 -15.26
C LYS A 60 6.06 -39.25 -15.65
N THR A 61 6.60 -38.52 -14.69
CA THR A 61 7.43 -37.36 -14.98
C THR A 61 8.59 -37.90 -15.80
N GLY A 62 8.59 -37.57 -17.10
CA GLY A 62 9.69 -37.90 -17.99
C GLY A 62 11.01 -37.39 -17.40
N ALA A 63 12.12 -37.95 -17.85
CA ALA A 63 13.44 -37.48 -17.43
C ALA A 63 13.55 -35.96 -17.64
N VAL A 64 13.72 -35.23 -16.54
CA VAL A 64 13.86 -33.76 -16.56
C VAL A 64 15.19 -33.41 -17.22
N LEU A 65 15.18 -32.47 -18.16
CA LEU A 65 16.37 -32.13 -18.94
C LEU A 65 17.51 -31.56 -18.07
N TRP A 66 17.19 -30.62 -17.16
CA TRP A 66 18.12 -29.89 -16.30
C TRP A 66 17.82 -30.07 -14.81
N PRO A 67 18.06 -31.28 -14.25
CA PRO A 67 17.67 -31.59 -12.88
C PRO A 67 18.42 -30.76 -11.84
N ARG A 68 19.68 -30.37 -12.11
CA ARG A 68 20.47 -29.52 -11.20
C ARG A 68 19.92 -28.10 -11.07
N VAL A 69 19.44 -27.53 -12.18
CA VAL A 69 18.82 -26.21 -12.20
C VAL A 69 17.48 -26.25 -11.48
N GLY A 70 16.68 -27.29 -11.74
CA GLY A 70 15.44 -27.54 -11.00
C GLY A 70 15.66 -27.62 -9.50
N ALA A 71 16.61 -28.46 -9.06
CA ALA A 71 16.95 -28.60 -7.64
C ALA A 71 17.44 -27.30 -7.00
N ALA A 72 18.23 -26.48 -7.72
CA ALA A 72 18.70 -25.19 -7.20
C ALA A 72 17.55 -24.19 -6.99
N ILE A 73 16.57 -24.16 -7.91
CA ILE A 73 15.37 -23.32 -7.80
C ILE A 73 14.47 -23.82 -6.66
N GLU A 74 14.30 -25.14 -6.53
CA GLU A 74 13.52 -25.71 -5.41
C GLU A 74 14.16 -25.42 -4.06
N ALA A 75 15.49 -25.57 -3.96
CA ALA A 75 16.24 -25.24 -2.75
C ALA A 75 16.18 -23.74 -2.40
N SER A 76 15.82 -22.86 -3.35
CA SER A 76 15.65 -21.42 -3.11
C SER A 76 14.34 -21.06 -2.40
N VAL A 77 13.38 -21.98 -2.37
CA VAL A 77 12.11 -21.80 -1.66
C VAL A 77 12.35 -21.95 -0.15
N VAL A 78 12.15 -20.85 0.57
CA VAL A 78 12.44 -20.76 2.01
C VAL A 78 11.27 -20.16 2.78
N TRP A 79 11.22 -20.44 4.08
CA TRP A 79 10.23 -19.88 5.01
C TRP A 79 8.78 -20.08 4.51
N ASP A 80 7.97 -19.01 4.54
CA ASP A 80 6.56 -19.06 4.15
C ASP A 80 6.36 -19.43 2.67
N GLY A 81 7.38 -19.25 1.83
CA GLY A 81 7.37 -19.64 0.42
C GLY A 81 7.10 -21.13 0.22
N VAL A 82 7.55 -21.97 1.17
CA VAL A 82 7.31 -23.42 1.13
C VAL A 82 5.81 -23.73 1.19
N TYR A 83 5.07 -23.03 2.04
CA TYR A 83 3.62 -23.20 2.15
C TYR A 83 2.90 -22.72 0.89
N PHE A 84 3.27 -21.57 0.33
CA PHE A 84 2.63 -21.06 -0.89
C PHE A 84 2.84 -21.99 -2.10
N VAL A 85 4.06 -22.51 -2.28
CA VAL A 85 4.36 -23.48 -3.34
C VAL A 85 3.62 -24.80 -3.11
N ARG A 86 3.60 -25.31 -1.87
CA ARG A 86 2.88 -26.54 -1.54
C ARG A 86 1.38 -26.43 -1.74
N ILE A 87 0.76 -25.30 -1.37
CA ILE A 87 -0.68 -25.08 -1.63
C ILE A 87 -0.96 -25.02 -3.13
N ALA A 88 -0.08 -24.41 -3.92
CA ALA A 88 -0.23 -24.37 -5.38
C ALA A 88 -0.09 -25.76 -6.02
N GLU A 89 0.71 -26.66 -5.41
CA GLU A 89 0.90 -28.03 -5.86
C GLU A 89 -0.24 -28.97 -5.42
N CYS A 90 -0.48 -29.04 -4.11
CA CYS A 90 -1.30 -30.06 -3.47
C CYS A 90 -2.67 -29.55 -2.98
N GLY A 91 -2.90 -28.22 -3.01
CA GLY A 91 -4.06 -27.61 -2.37
C GLY A 91 -3.92 -27.50 -0.84
N TYR A 92 -5.04 -27.21 -0.17
CA TYR A 92 -5.08 -27.00 1.28
C TYR A 92 -5.22 -28.32 2.05
N GLU A 93 -4.09 -29.01 2.24
CA GLU A 93 -4.04 -30.34 2.87
C GLU A 93 -4.16 -30.31 4.40
N TYR A 94 -3.60 -29.28 5.04
CA TYR A 94 -3.53 -29.20 6.51
C TYR A 94 -4.23 -27.96 7.05
N GLU A 95 -4.81 -28.05 8.25
CA GLU A 95 -5.54 -26.97 8.90
C GLU A 95 -4.70 -25.67 8.98
N GLN A 96 -3.42 -25.77 9.37
CA GLN A 96 -2.51 -24.62 9.46
C GLN A 96 -2.25 -23.92 8.11
N THR A 97 -2.40 -24.60 6.97
CA THR A 97 -2.14 -24.00 5.65
C THR A 97 -3.16 -22.93 5.28
N TYR A 98 -4.36 -22.95 5.88
CA TYR A 98 -5.39 -21.93 5.70
C TYR A 98 -5.01 -20.56 6.28
N ALA A 99 -3.89 -20.45 7.01
CA ALA A 99 -3.32 -19.15 7.38
C ALA A 99 -2.73 -18.40 6.15
N PHE A 100 -2.39 -19.14 5.09
CA PHE A 100 -1.89 -18.60 3.83
C PHE A 100 -3.04 -18.46 2.83
N LEU A 101 -3.47 -17.22 2.60
CA LEU A 101 -4.66 -16.92 1.80
C LEU A 101 -4.48 -17.29 0.29
N PRO A 102 -5.58 -17.54 -0.43
CA PRO A 102 -5.56 -18.35 -1.65
C PRO A 102 -5.05 -17.63 -2.90
N LEU A 103 -5.00 -16.30 -2.91
CA LEU A 103 -4.73 -15.58 -4.16
C LEU A 103 -3.34 -15.88 -4.73
N LEU A 104 -2.30 -15.83 -3.89
CA LEU A 104 -0.93 -16.08 -4.34
C LEU A 104 -0.75 -17.53 -4.84
N PRO A 105 -1.10 -18.59 -4.07
CA PRO A 105 -1.05 -19.97 -4.55
C PRO A 105 -1.87 -20.22 -5.81
N ALA A 106 -3.07 -19.64 -5.90
CA ALA A 106 -3.91 -19.80 -7.08
C ALA A 106 -3.27 -19.20 -8.34
N CYS A 107 -2.67 -18.00 -8.22
CA CYS A 107 -1.94 -17.39 -9.32
C CYS A 107 -0.66 -18.16 -9.68
N ILE A 108 0.06 -18.73 -8.71
CA ILE A 108 1.22 -19.60 -8.94
C ILE A 108 0.80 -20.85 -9.73
N ALA A 109 -0.27 -21.52 -9.30
CA ALA A 109 -0.81 -22.70 -9.97
C ALA A 109 -1.28 -22.37 -11.40
N LEU A 110 -1.99 -21.25 -11.58
CA LEU A 110 -2.43 -20.82 -12.91
C LEU A 110 -1.24 -20.53 -13.84
N LEU A 111 -0.25 -19.77 -13.37
CA LEU A 111 0.90 -19.37 -14.18
C LEU A 111 1.79 -20.56 -14.56
N SER A 112 2.01 -21.48 -13.62
CA SER A 112 2.78 -22.72 -13.84
C SER A 112 2.13 -23.66 -14.86
N ARG A 113 0.79 -23.75 -14.87
CA ARG A 113 0.02 -24.61 -15.79
C ARG A 113 -0.31 -23.96 -17.13
N SER A 114 -0.03 -22.67 -17.28
CA SER A 114 -0.26 -21.91 -18.51
C SER A 114 1.08 -21.45 -19.12
N VAL A 115 1.49 -20.21 -18.84
CA VAL A 115 2.65 -19.54 -19.46
C VAL A 115 3.95 -20.33 -19.24
N PHE A 116 4.14 -20.91 -18.06
CA PHE A 116 5.35 -21.67 -17.74
C PHE A 116 5.22 -23.19 -17.87
N ALA A 117 4.09 -23.70 -18.38
CA ALA A 117 3.91 -25.13 -18.62
C ALA A 117 5.02 -25.75 -19.52
N PRO A 118 5.53 -25.08 -20.57
CA PRO A 118 6.62 -25.62 -21.38
C PRO A 118 7.95 -25.85 -20.63
N LEU A 119 8.14 -25.21 -19.46
CA LEU A 119 9.34 -25.38 -18.65
C LEU A 119 9.30 -26.63 -17.77
N VAL A 120 8.13 -27.23 -17.57
CA VAL A 120 7.93 -28.42 -16.72
C VAL A 120 8.83 -29.60 -17.13
N PRO A 121 8.92 -30.02 -18.41
CA PRO A 121 9.86 -31.07 -18.81
C PRO A 121 11.34 -30.66 -18.70
N ILE A 122 11.65 -29.36 -18.61
CA ILE A 122 13.03 -28.87 -18.61
C ILE A 122 13.60 -28.82 -17.19
N ILE A 123 12.88 -28.25 -16.23
CA ILE A 123 13.36 -28.03 -14.86
C ILE A 123 12.54 -28.76 -13.79
N GLY A 124 11.43 -29.40 -14.15
CA GLY A 124 10.51 -30.05 -13.22
C GLY A 124 9.37 -29.14 -12.75
N TYR A 125 8.24 -29.74 -12.37
CA TYR A 125 7.01 -29.01 -12.03
C TYR A 125 7.17 -28.09 -10.81
N LYS A 126 7.87 -28.55 -9.76
CA LYS A 126 8.09 -27.78 -8.53
C LYS A 126 8.98 -26.57 -8.77
N ALA A 127 10.07 -26.73 -9.51
CA ALA A 127 10.89 -25.60 -9.96
C ALA A 127 10.09 -24.58 -10.77
N VAL A 128 9.15 -25.02 -11.63
CA VAL A 128 8.23 -24.13 -12.35
C VAL A 128 7.27 -23.39 -11.41
N LEU A 129 6.73 -24.04 -10.38
CA LEU A 129 5.90 -23.39 -9.37
C LEU A 129 6.69 -22.31 -8.61
N ALA A 130 7.91 -22.62 -8.19
CA ALA A 130 8.80 -21.68 -7.53
C ALA A 130 9.13 -20.47 -8.43
N LEU A 131 9.50 -20.72 -9.70
CA LEU A 131 9.75 -19.67 -10.70
C LEU A 131 8.51 -18.79 -10.93
N SER A 132 7.32 -19.40 -11.00
CA SER A 132 6.04 -18.69 -11.07
C SER A 132 5.85 -17.74 -9.89
N GLY A 133 6.15 -18.21 -8.67
CA GLY A 133 6.11 -17.40 -7.45
C GLY A 133 7.05 -16.19 -7.51
N TYR A 134 8.32 -16.39 -7.86
CA TYR A 134 9.28 -15.30 -8.01
C TYR A 134 8.86 -14.30 -9.09
N ALA A 135 8.45 -14.78 -10.26
CA ALA A 135 8.02 -13.92 -11.36
C ALA A 135 6.81 -13.06 -10.94
N LEU A 136 5.81 -13.68 -10.32
CA LEU A 136 4.60 -12.99 -9.87
C LEU A 136 4.89 -11.97 -8.77
N SER A 137 5.66 -12.31 -7.74
CA SER A 137 5.98 -11.38 -6.65
C SER A 137 6.80 -10.19 -7.14
N ASN A 138 7.78 -10.39 -8.02
CA ASN A 138 8.60 -9.28 -8.53
C ASN A 138 7.85 -8.43 -9.55
N LEU A 139 7.03 -9.03 -10.42
CA LEU A 139 6.16 -8.29 -11.35
C LEU A 139 5.12 -7.47 -10.58
N ALA A 140 4.50 -8.06 -9.55
CA ALA A 140 3.52 -7.37 -8.73
C ALA A 140 4.15 -6.17 -8.00
N PHE A 141 5.36 -6.31 -7.46
CA PHE A 141 6.07 -5.20 -6.83
C PHE A 141 6.42 -4.09 -7.83
N PHE A 142 6.90 -4.47 -9.02
CA PHE A 142 7.22 -3.53 -10.09
C PHE A 142 6.00 -2.65 -10.44
N LEU A 143 4.83 -3.27 -10.61
CA LEU A 143 3.58 -2.55 -10.86
C LEU A 143 3.12 -1.74 -9.63
N ALA A 144 3.30 -2.28 -8.42
CA ALA A 144 2.96 -1.58 -7.18
C ALA A 144 3.77 -0.28 -7.01
N ALA A 145 5.06 -0.27 -7.39
CA ALA A 145 5.91 0.92 -7.31
C ALA A 145 5.43 2.05 -8.24
N VAL A 146 4.91 1.71 -9.43
CA VAL A 146 4.33 2.69 -10.36
C VAL A 146 3.03 3.27 -9.81
N LEU A 147 2.15 2.41 -9.30
CA LEU A 147 0.89 2.86 -8.69
C LEU A 147 1.14 3.67 -7.44
N PHE A 148 2.17 3.32 -6.65
CA PHE A 148 2.62 4.10 -5.51
C PHE A 148 3.05 5.51 -5.91
N TYR A 149 3.86 5.64 -6.97
CA TYR A 149 4.28 6.94 -7.49
C TYR A 149 3.08 7.77 -7.95
N ARG A 150 2.19 7.19 -8.76
CA ARG A 150 0.99 7.87 -9.26
C ARG A 150 0.06 8.30 -8.13
N LEU A 151 -0.16 7.45 -7.13
CA LEU A 151 -0.91 7.78 -5.92
C LEU A 151 -0.24 8.92 -5.14
N SER A 152 1.09 8.88 -5.00
CA SER A 152 1.84 9.91 -4.29
C SER A 152 1.76 11.27 -5.00
N VAL A 153 1.84 11.30 -6.33
CA VAL A 153 1.63 12.53 -7.12
C VAL A 153 0.21 13.08 -6.92
N LEU A 154 -0.80 12.21 -6.92
CA LEU A 154 -2.19 12.57 -6.75
C LEU A 154 -2.48 13.19 -5.36
N VAL A 155 -1.90 12.62 -4.30
CA VAL A 155 -2.14 13.03 -2.91
C VAL A 155 -1.23 14.19 -2.50
N LEU A 156 0.08 14.10 -2.74
CA LEU A 156 1.05 15.12 -2.30
C LEU A 156 1.08 16.35 -3.21
N ARG A 157 0.66 16.21 -4.47
CA ARG A 157 0.73 17.27 -5.50
C ARG A 157 2.14 17.84 -5.75
N ASP A 158 3.16 17.11 -5.34
CA ASP A 158 4.58 17.39 -5.53
C ASP A 158 5.25 16.15 -6.14
N THR A 159 5.69 16.26 -7.40
CA THR A 159 6.28 15.14 -8.13
C THR A 159 7.68 14.77 -7.60
N ALA A 160 8.45 15.75 -7.11
CA ALA A 160 9.76 15.51 -6.51
C ALA A 160 9.63 14.80 -5.16
N ALA A 161 8.63 15.16 -4.34
CA ALA A 161 8.32 14.42 -3.12
C ALA A 161 7.84 12.99 -3.41
N ALA A 162 6.95 12.84 -4.38
CA ALA A 162 6.43 11.54 -4.82
C ALA A 162 7.55 10.62 -5.35
N LEU A 163 8.47 11.15 -6.15
CA LEU A 163 9.63 10.41 -6.66
C LEU A 163 10.51 9.91 -5.50
N ARG A 164 10.91 10.79 -4.58
CA ARG A 164 11.72 10.42 -3.41
C ARG A 164 11.04 9.35 -2.54
N SER A 165 9.74 9.50 -2.27
CA SER A 165 8.98 8.49 -1.56
C SER A 165 8.94 7.16 -2.29
N SER A 166 8.84 7.18 -3.63
CA SER A 166 8.82 5.96 -4.45
C SER A 166 10.18 5.26 -4.47
N VAL A 167 11.28 6.01 -4.46
CA VAL A 167 12.63 5.44 -4.28
C VAL A 167 12.76 4.76 -2.93
N LEU A 168 12.30 5.40 -1.85
CA LEU A 168 12.30 4.80 -0.51
C LEU A 168 11.42 3.54 -0.45
N PHE A 169 10.28 3.53 -1.13
CA PHE A 169 9.44 2.33 -1.25
C PHE A 169 10.15 1.20 -1.99
N CYS A 170 10.91 1.51 -3.06
CA CYS A 170 11.69 0.51 -3.81
C CYS A 170 12.77 -0.19 -2.97
N PHE A 171 13.29 0.48 -1.94
CA PHE A 171 14.34 -0.02 -1.04
C PHE A 171 13.85 -0.15 0.41
N ASN A 172 12.56 -0.41 0.62
CA ASN A 172 12.02 -0.52 1.96
C ASN A 172 12.61 -1.72 2.74
N PRO A 173 12.56 -1.72 4.09
CA PRO A 173 13.14 -2.79 4.91
C PRO A 173 12.52 -4.19 4.69
N ALA A 174 11.27 -4.26 4.22
CA ALA A 174 10.60 -5.50 3.86
C ALA A 174 10.89 -5.96 2.42
N SER A 175 11.83 -5.32 1.70
CA SER A 175 12.05 -5.55 0.27
C SER A 175 12.39 -6.99 -0.09
N ILE A 176 12.99 -7.76 0.81
CA ILE A 176 13.26 -9.19 0.60
C ILE A 176 11.97 -10.01 0.49
N PHE A 177 10.92 -9.68 1.26
CA PHE A 177 9.59 -10.29 1.13
C PHE A 177 8.93 -9.86 -0.18
N TYR A 178 9.19 -8.64 -0.65
CA TYR A 178 8.71 -8.19 -1.96
C TYR A 178 9.41 -8.86 -3.17
N SER A 179 10.57 -9.47 -2.95
CA SER A 179 11.35 -10.18 -3.98
C SER A 179 11.25 -11.70 -3.91
N SER A 180 10.75 -12.24 -2.80
CA SER A 180 10.63 -13.68 -2.55
C SER A 180 9.18 -14.15 -2.77
N ILE A 181 8.93 -15.47 -2.65
CA ILE A 181 7.60 -16.07 -2.85
C ILE A 181 6.70 -15.76 -1.65
N TYR A 182 6.12 -14.57 -1.68
CA TYR A 182 5.45 -13.92 -0.56
C TYR A 182 4.29 -13.06 -1.06
N SER A 183 3.23 -12.93 -0.27
CA SER A 183 1.97 -12.27 -0.67
C SER A 183 2.01 -10.74 -0.58
N GLU A 184 3.07 -10.19 0.00
CA GLU A 184 3.30 -8.77 0.27
C GLU A 184 3.27 -7.94 -1.02
N SER A 185 3.92 -8.40 -2.09
CA SER A 185 3.93 -7.71 -3.39
C SER A 185 2.56 -7.66 -4.03
N LEU A 186 1.84 -8.78 -4.00
CA LEU A 186 0.51 -8.88 -4.58
C LEU A 186 -0.51 -8.06 -3.78
N TYR A 187 -0.41 -8.11 -2.46
CA TYR A 187 -1.17 -7.24 -1.58
C TYR A 187 -0.89 -5.75 -1.84
N ALA A 188 0.39 -5.35 -1.94
CA ALA A 188 0.75 -3.96 -2.20
C ALA A 188 0.23 -3.48 -3.57
N LEU A 189 0.36 -4.30 -4.61
CA LEU A 189 -0.19 -4.00 -5.94
C LEU A 189 -1.70 -3.70 -5.87
N LEU A 190 -2.46 -4.62 -5.27
CA LEU A 190 -3.92 -4.54 -5.23
C LEU A 190 -4.42 -3.46 -4.27
N SER A 191 -3.77 -3.32 -3.11
CA SER A 191 -4.11 -2.32 -2.11
C SER A 191 -3.80 -0.90 -2.62
N LEU A 192 -2.56 -0.64 -3.06
CA LEU A 192 -2.17 0.67 -3.58
C LEU A 192 -2.89 1.01 -4.89
N GLY A 193 -3.10 0.02 -5.76
CA GLY A 193 -3.90 0.19 -6.97
C GLY A 193 -5.35 0.53 -6.67
N GLY A 194 -5.97 -0.19 -5.73
CA GLY A 194 -7.32 0.09 -5.28
C GLY A 194 -7.46 1.50 -4.70
N ILE A 195 -6.54 1.89 -3.80
CA ILE A 195 -6.51 3.24 -3.24
C ILE A 195 -6.30 4.30 -4.34
N TYR A 196 -5.37 4.10 -5.27
CA TYR A 196 -5.19 4.99 -6.42
C TYR A 196 -6.48 5.22 -7.20
N TYR A 197 -7.24 4.15 -7.48
CA TYR A 197 -8.50 4.28 -8.20
C TYR A 197 -9.64 4.92 -7.39
N ILE A 198 -9.65 4.79 -6.05
CA ILE A 198 -10.58 5.56 -5.18
C ILE A 198 -10.36 7.05 -5.41
N PHE A 199 -9.10 7.50 -5.28
CA PHE A 199 -8.78 8.92 -5.39
C PHE A 199 -8.82 9.43 -6.84
N SER A 200 -8.70 8.54 -7.83
CA SER A 200 -8.89 8.86 -9.25
C SER A 200 -10.37 8.90 -9.67
N GLY A 201 -11.30 8.46 -8.81
CA GLY A 201 -12.75 8.45 -9.06
C GLY A 201 -13.31 7.15 -9.67
N ALA A 202 -12.48 6.17 -10.01
CA ALA A 202 -12.89 4.89 -10.59
C ALA A 202 -13.29 3.87 -9.50
N ASN A 203 -14.36 4.15 -8.78
CA ASN A 203 -14.74 3.43 -7.56
C ASN A 203 -15.03 1.93 -7.76
N THR A 204 -15.53 1.51 -8.93
CA THR A 204 -15.80 0.09 -9.21
C THR A 204 -14.50 -0.71 -9.33
N VAL A 205 -13.53 -0.21 -10.08
CA VAL A 205 -12.21 -0.85 -10.22
C VAL A 205 -11.50 -0.87 -8.86
N ALA A 206 -11.60 0.23 -8.11
CA ALA A 206 -11.07 0.30 -6.75
C ALA A 206 -11.66 -0.78 -5.84
N MET A 207 -12.98 -0.93 -5.84
CA MET A 207 -13.68 -1.92 -5.01
C MET A 207 -13.25 -3.36 -5.34
N LEU A 208 -13.12 -3.71 -6.62
CA LEU A 208 -12.63 -5.02 -7.05
C LEU A 208 -11.19 -5.27 -6.59
N LEU A 209 -10.29 -4.30 -6.78
CA LEU A 209 -8.87 -4.45 -6.39
C LEU A 209 -8.71 -4.52 -4.87
N LEU A 210 -9.43 -3.70 -4.11
CA LEU A 210 -9.38 -3.74 -2.64
C LEU A 210 -9.98 -5.03 -2.07
N ALA A 211 -11.08 -5.53 -2.65
CA ALA A 211 -11.62 -6.82 -2.26
C ALA A 211 -10.60 -7.95 -2.55
N LEU A 212 -10.00 -7.95 -3.75
CA LEU A 212 -8.99 -8.93 -4.12
C LEU A 212 -7.73 -8.86 -3.23
N SER A 213 -7.37 -7.68 -2.74
CA SER A 213 -6.27 -7.52 -1.77
C SER A 213 -6.52 -8.33 -0.48
N GLY A 214 -7.79 -8.48 -0.08
CA GLY A 214 -8.23 -9.31 1.03
C GLY A 214 -8.02 -10.81 0.82
N SER A 215 -7.91 -11.27 -0.43
CA SER A 215 -7.54 -12.65 -0.78
C SER A 215 -6.03 -12.87 -0.86
N ALA A 216 -5.23 -11.82 -0.96
CA ALA A 216 -3.78 -11.92 -0.84
C ALA A 216 -3.37 -12.01 0.64
N ARG A 217 -4.00 -11.18 1.47
CA ARG A 217 -3.71 -11.05 2.90
C ARG A 217 -4.95 -10.55 3.66
N SER A 218 -5.12 -11.02 4.89
CA SER A 218 -6.25 -10.67 5.76
C SER A 218 -6.32 -9.18 6.11
N ASN A 219 -5.18 -8.46 6.10
CA ASN A 219 -5.14 -7.01 6.29
C ASN A 219 -5.82 -6.21 5.16
N GLY A 220 -6.09 -6.83 4.00
CA GLY A 220 -6.91 -6.21 2.95
C GLY A 220 -8.34 -5.88 3.40
N ALA A 221 -8.87 -6.57 4.41
CA ALA A 221 -10.16 -6.25 5.01
C ALA A 221 -10.20 -4.80 5.58
N LEU A 222 -9.06 -4.30 6.07
CA LEU A 222 -8.94 -2.96 6.64
C LEU A 222 -9.02 -1.85 5.58
N ASN A 223 -8.90 -2.20 4.30
CA ASN A 223 -9.08 -1.26 3.20
C ASN A 223 -10.53 -0.77 3.07
N ALA A 224 -11.51 -1.45 3.70
CA ALA A 224 -12.89 -0.96 3.80
C ALA A 224 -12.98 0.44 4.43
N GLY A 225 -12.03 0.80 5.30
CA GLY A 225 -11.94 2.13 5.90
C GLY A 225 -11.85 3.27 4.87
N TYR A 226 -11.25 3.03 3.69
CA TYR A 226 -11.16 4.05 2.64
C TYR A 226 -12.52 4.38 2.02
N PHE A 227 -13.40 3.38 1.80
CA PHE A 227 -14.77 3.63 1.33
C PHE A 227 -15.64 4.23 2.41
N CYS A 228 -15.48 3.83 3.67
CA CYS A 228 -16.16 4.47 4.80
C CYS A 228 -15.80 5.96 4.87
N PHE A 229 -14.52 6.30 4.72
CA PHE A 229 -14.08 7.69 4.68
C PHE A 229 -14.63 8.45 3.47
N GLN A 230 -14.56 7.86 2.27
CA GLN A 230 -15.09 8.47 1.05
C GLN A 230 -16.59 8.76 1.20
N ALA A 231 -17.36 7.82 1.73
CA ALA A 231 -18.79 7.96 1.96
C ALA A 231 -19.10 9.06 2.98
N LEU A 232 -18.36 9.10 4.10
CA LEU A 232 -18.52 10.15 5.10
C LEU A 232 -18.21 11.54 4.53
N LYS A 233 -17.14 11.65 3.73
CA LYS A 233 -16.77 12.90 3.07
C LYS A 233 -17.88 13.36 2.10
N LEU A 234 -18.37 12.47 1.24
CA LEU A 234 -19.42 12.80 0.27
C LEU A 234 -20.76 13.12 0.95
N ALA A 235 -21.09 12.42 2.04
CA ALA A 235 -22.27 12.71 2.84
C ALA A 235 -22.17 14.08 3.52
N TYR A 236 -21.01 14.43 4.08
CA TYR A 236 -20.75 15.75 4.64
C TYR A 236 -20.92 16.84 3.57
N ASP A 237 -20.30 16.67 2.40
CA ASP A 237 -20.42 17.60 1.28
C ASP A 237 -21.89 17.74 0.81
N ALA A 238 -22.66 16.66 0.81
CA ALA A 238 -24.08 16.65 0.42
C ALA A 238 -24.99 17.36 1.44
N ILE A 239 -24.73 17.20 2.74
CA ILE A 239 -25.50 17.84 3.81
C ILE A 239 -25.20 19.34 3.88
N ILE A 240 -23.91 19.70 3.93
CA ILE A 240 -23.50 21.08 4.20
C ILE A 240 -23.60 21.94 2.96
N HIS A 241 -22.99 21.53 1.84
CA HIS A 241 -22.92 22.37 0.65
C HIS A 241 -24.14 22.23 -0.25
N LYS A 242 -24.66 21.00 -0.42
CA LYS A 242 -25.79 20.75 -1.33
C LYS A 242 -27.15 20.78 -0.64
N LYS A 243 -27.20 20.86 0.70
CA LYS A 243 -28.42 20.83 1.53
C LYS A 243 -29.40 19.71 1.13
N ASN A 244 -28.88 18.57 0.69
CA ASN A 244 -29.67 17.46 0.17
C ASN A 244 -29.43 16.17 0.99
N PRO A 245 -30.31 15.85 1.97
CA PRO A 245 -30.12 14.71 2.85
C PRO A 245 -30.36 13.35 2.18
N THR A 246 -31.18 13.29 1.12
CA THR A 246 -31.42 12.03 0.39
C THR A 246 -30.18 11.60 -0.37
N LEU A 247 -29.48 12.55 -0.98
CA LEU A 247 -28.17 12.31 -1.59
C LEU A 247 -27.16 11.83 -0.55
N ALA A 248 -27.12 12.45 0.63
CA ALA A 248 -26.23 12.02 1.71
C ALA A 248 -26.51 10.57 2.16
N ALA A 249 -27.78 10.19 2.29
CA ALA A 249 -28.17 8.81 2.61
C ALA A 249 -27.75 7.83 1.49
N GLN A 250 -27.92 8.20 0.22
CA GLN A 250 -27.47 7.40 -0.92
C GLN A 250 -25.95 7.17 -0.92
N GLU A 251 -25.15 8.20 -0.62
CA GLU A 251 -23.69 8.08 -0.54
C GLU A 251 -23.24 7.17 0.62
N ILE A 252 -23.91 7.25 1.77
CA ILE A 252 -23.65 6.36 2.92
C ILE A 252 -23.99 4.91 2.57
N ILE A 253 -25.18 4.66 2.01
CA ILE A 253 -25.61 3.29 1.63
C ILE A 253 -24.64 2.71 0.60
N THR A 254 -24.27 3.49 -0.42
CA THR A 254 -23.30 3.08 -1.44
C THR A 254 -21.94 2.77 -0.83
N GLY A 255 -21.48 3.60 0.12
CA GLY A 255 -20.27 3.37 0.90
C GLY A 255 -20.30 2.05 1.67
N VAL A 256 -21.39 1.80 2.41
CA VAL A 256 -21.59 0.57 3.18
C VAL A 256 -21.56 -0.67 2.29
N ILE A 257 -22.28 -0.65 1.16
CA ILE A 257 -22.29 -1.76 0.20
C ILE A 257 -20.88 -2.04 -0.33
N ARG A 258 -20.14 -1.00 -0.73
CA ARG A 258 -18.75 -1.13 -1.20
C ARG A 258 -17.82 -1.66 -0.10
N SER A 259 -17.98 -1.21 1.13
CA SER A 259 -17.21 -1.70 2.28
C SER A 259 -17.52 -3.17 2.60
N ILE A 260 -18.79 -3.60 2.56
CA ILE A 260 -19.18 -5.01 2.74
C ILE A 260 -18.55 -5.88 1.65
N PHE A 261 -18.53 -5.41 0.41
CA PHE A 261 -17.95 -6.16 -0.71
C PHE A 261 -16.45 -6.49 -0.50
N ILE A 262 -15.71 -5.63 0.21
CA ILE A 262 -14.30 -5.90 0.52
C ILE A 262 -14.11 -7.15 1.40
N PHE A 263 -15.09 -7.49 2.25
CA PHE A 263 -15.02 -8.67 3.12
C PHE A 263 -15.41 -9.97 2.40
N VAL A 264 -16.09 -9.89 1.25
CA VAL A 264 -16.62 -11.07 0.54
C VAL A 264 -15.55 -12.12 0.26
N PRO A 265 -14.36 -11.79 -0.29
CA PRO A 265 -13.37 -12.83 -0.60
C PRO A 265 -12.77 -13.49 0.64
N PHE A 266 -12.63 -12.76 1.75
CA PHE A 266 -12.17 -13.32 3.02
C PHE A 266 -13.23 -14.27 3.61
N ILE A 267 -14.50 -13.87 3.61
CA ILE A 267 -15.62 -14.70 4.08
C ILE A 267 -15.74 -15.96 3.21
N ALA A 268 -15.63 -15.83 1.89
CA ALA A 268 -15.68 -16.96 0.96
C ALA A 268 -14.57 -17.98 1.25
N PHE A 269 -13.36 -17.51 1.56
CA PHE A 269 -12.25 -18.40 1.91
C PHE A 269 -12.45 -19.10 3.27
N GLN A 270 -13.02 -18.39 4.26
CA GLN A 270 -13.40 -18.99 5.55
C GLN A 270 -14.48 -20.06 5.36
N ALA A 271 -15.47 -19.81 4.49
CA ALA A 271 -16.49 -20.78 4.14
C ALA A 271 -15.88 -22.00 3.42
N TYR A 272 -14.97 -21.79 2.48
CA TYR A 272 -14.23 -22.88 1.81
C TYR A 272 -13.51 -23.79 2.82
N GLY A 273 -12.81 -23.21 3.80
CA GLY A 273 -12.17 -23.99 4.86
C GLY A 273 -13.16 -24.74 5.76
N TYR A 274 -14.31 -24.15 6.07
CA TYR A 274 -15.38 -24.82 6.80
C TYR A 274 -15.94 -26.02 6.01
N LEU A 275 -16.19 -25.86 4.71
CA LEU A 275 -16.69 -26.94 3.86
C LEU A 275 -15.70 -28.11 3.78
N ASN A 276 -14.39 -27.84 3.74
CA ASN A 276 -13.37 -28.89 3.61
C ASN A 276 -13.05 -29.60 4.94
N ILE A 277 -13.14 -28.92 6.08
CA ILE A 277 -12.71 -29.47 7.38
C ILE A 277 -13.89 -29.90 8.24
N CYS A 278 -14.99 -29.15 8.24
CA CYS A 278 -16.08 -29.35 9.19
C CYS A 278 -17.23 -30.22 8.63
N LEU A 279 -17.42 -30.28 7.31
CA LEU A 279 -18.46 -31.12 6.71
C LEU A 279 -17.97 -32.57 6.58
N GLY A 280 -18.74 -33.53 7.11
CA GLY A 280 -18.48 -34.96 6.99
C GLY A 280 -17.87 -35.63 8.23
N GLY A 281 -17.53 -34.87 9.28
CA GLY A 281 -17.05 -35.40 10.56
C GLY A 281 -18.17 -35.65 11.58
N SER A 282 -17.97 -36.62 12.48
CA SER A 282 -18.87 -36.83 13.64
C SER A 282 -18.74 -35.68 14.64
N SER A 283 -19.80 -35.33 15.38
CA SER A 283 -19.83 -34.14 16.28
C SER A 283 -18.73 -34.10 17.33
N ASP A 284 -18.21 -35.26 17.75
CA ASP A 284 -17.14 -35.37 18.74
C ASP A 284 -15.73 -35.13 18.14
N GLU A 285 -15.56 -35.38 16.84
CA GLU A 285 -14.29 -35.15 16.12
C GLU A 285 -14.18 -33.73 15.55
N LEU A 286 -15.27 -32.95 15.54
CA LEU A 286 -15.26 -31.58 15.02
C LEU A 286 -14.35 -30.66 15.83
N ARG A 287 -13.54 -29.89 15.11
CA ARG A 287 -12.66 -28.86 15.69
C ARG A 287 -13.46 -27.80 16.45
N PRO A 288 -12.92 -27.21 17.53
CA PRO A 288 -13.67 -26.26 18.37
C PRO A 288 -14.24 -25.06 17.62
N TRP A 289 -13.54 -24.58 16.59
CA TRP A 289 -13.99 -23.44 15.77
C TRP A 289 -15.14 -23.79 14.82
N CYS A 290 -15.32 -25.08 14.47
CA CYS A 290 -16.49 -25.54 13.70
C CYS A 290 -17.78 -25.46 14.53
N LYS A 291 -17.67 -25.63 15.86
CA LYS A 291 -18.81 -25.66 16.81
C LYS A 291 -19.31 -24.27 17.21
N GLN A 292 -18.59 -23.21 16.84
CA GLN A 292 -18.98 -21.83 17.19
C GLN A 292 -20.16 -21.34 16.35
N ARG A 293 -21.00 -20.47 16.93
CA ARG A 293 -22.18 -19.88 16.25
C ARG A 293 -21.81 -19.21 14.92
N VAL A 294 -20.65 -18.55 14.87
CA VAL A 294 -20.04 -18.06 13.65
C VAL A 294 -18.65 -18.71 13.56
N PRO A 295 -18.48 -19.73 12.71
CA PRO A 295 -17.19 -20.40 12.55
C PRO A 295 -16.10 -19.42 12.13
N ASN A 296 -14.97 -19.42 12.85
CA ASN A 296 -13.84 -18.54 12.56
C ASN A 296 -12.53 -19.34 12.46
N LEU A 297 -12.28 -19.91 11.28
CA LEU A 297 -11.06 -20.65 10.98
C LEU A 297 -9.81 -19.78 11.16
N TYR A 298 -9.69 -18.68 10.41
CA TYR A 298 -8.51 -17.81 10.49
C TYR A 298 -8.21 -17.32 11.91
N GLY A 299 -9.22 -16.88 12.68
CA GLY A 299 -9.04 -16.46 14.07
C GLY A 299 -8.56 -17.59 14.98
N PHE A 300 -9.11 -18.81 14.80
CA PHE A 300 -8.63 -19.99 15.50
C PHE A 300 -7.18 -20.30 15.15
N LEU A 301 -6.79 -20.26 13.87
CA LEU A 301 -5.42 -20.49 13.45
C LEU A 301 -4.45 -19.52 14.13
N GLN A 302 -4.74 -18.22 14.03
CA GLN A 302 -3.92 -17.16 14.62
C GLN A 302 -3.72 -17.36 16.12
N SER A 303 -4.78 -17.71 16.86
CA SER A 303 -4.69 -17.93 18.31
C SER A 303 -4.06 -19.28 18.69
N HIS A 304 -4.42 -20.38 18.03
CA HIS A 304 -4.06 -21.74 18.43
C HIS A 304 -2.65 -22.13 18.00
N TYR A 305 -2.30 -21.88 16.73
CA TYR A 305 -0.99 -22.27 16.18
C TYR A 305 0.07 -21.19 16.38
N TRP A 306 -0.32 -19.92 16.27
CA TRP A 306 0.62 -18.80 16.39
C TRP A 306 0.52 -18.05 17.71
N GLY A 307 -0.48 -18.28 18.57
CA GLY A 307 -0.57 -17.57 19.85
C GLY A 307 -0.87 -16.07 19.75
N VAL A 308 -1.38 -15.60 18.60
CA VAL A 308 -1.76 -14.19 18.38
C VAL A 308 -2.92 -13.80 19.30
N GLY A 309 -2.89 -12.57 19.80
CA GLY A 309 -3.92 -12.01 20.65
C GLY A 309 -3.44 -10.78 21.41
N PHE A 310 -4.40 -10.00 21.90
CA PHE A 310 -4.11 -8.75 22.61
C PHE A 310 -3.14 -8.97 23.77
N LEU A 311 -1.99 -8.27 23.72
CA LEU A 311 -0.88 -8.29 24.67
C LEU A 311 -0.23 -9.66 24.93
N ARG A 312 -0.61 -10.72 24.20
CA ARG A 312 -0.05 -12.07 24.42
C ARG A 312 1.45 -12.16 24.14
N TYR A 313 1.95 -11.29 23.26
CA TYR A 313 3.37 -11.24 22.88
C TYR A 313 4.25 -10.39 23.82
N PHE A 314 3.66 -9.66 24.77
CA PHE A 314 4.40 -8.83 25.73
C PHE A 314 5.02 -9.70 26.83
N GLN A 315 6.07 -10.41 26.46
CA GLN A 315 6.87 -11.24 27.36
C GLN A 315 8.30 -10.73 27.36
N VAL A 316 8.97 -10.78 28.52
CA VAL A 316 10.37 -10.34 28.66
C VAL A 316 11.30 -11.06 27.66
N LYS A 317 11.02 -12.35 27.39
CA LYS A 317 11.76 -13.15 26.40
C LYS A 317 11.71 -12.58 24.98
N GLN A 318 10.68 -11.80 24.65
CA GLN A 318 10.46 -11.24 23.31
C GLN A 318 11.03 -9.83 23.16
N MET A 319 11.66 -9.26 24.20
CA MET A 319 12.28 -7.92 24.14
C MET A 319 13.24 -7.72 22.95
N PRO A 320 14.09 -8.69 22.55
CA PRO A 320 14.92 -8.56 21.35
C PRO A 320 14.11 -8.34 20.08
N ASN A 321 12.95 -8.97 19.94
CA ASN A 321 12.07 -8.80 18.78
C ASN A 321 11.43 -7.42 18.75
N PHE A 322 11.07 -6.86 19.91
CA PHE A 322 10.60 -5.47 20.01
C PHE A 322 11.69 -4.48 19.61
N LEU A 323 12.95 -4.72 20.00
CA LEU A 323 14.08 -3.89 19.57
C LEU A 323 14.28 -3.96 18.05
N LEU A 324 14.18 -5.15 17.47
CA LEU A 324 14.30 -5.37 16.02
C LEU A 324 13.18 -4.69 15.22
N ALA A 325 11.95 -4.67 15.75
CA ALA A 325 10.81 -3.99 15.14
C ALA A 325 10.73 -2.48 15.48
N SER A 326 11.53 -2.00 16.43
CA SER A 326 11.47 -0.61 16.89
C SER A 326 11.65 0.43 15.78
N PRO A 327 12.56 0.29 14.79
CA PRO A 327 12.77 1.35 13.80
C PRO A 327 11.53 1.60 12.92
N ILE A 328 10.84 0.53 12.50
CA ILE A 328 9.63 0.66 11.68
C ILE A 328 8.44 1.17 12.49
N LEU A 329 8.30 0.72 13.74
CA LEU A 329 7.25 1.18 14.64
C LEU A 329 7.43 2.66 15.02
N SER A 330 8.66 3.08 15.32
CA SER A 330 8.99 4.48 15.57
C SER A 330 8.73 5.33 14.33
N LEU A 331 9.11 4.88 13.13
CA LEU A 331 8.80 5.58 11.89
C LEU A 331 7.28 5.75 11.69
N ALA A 332 6.50 4.72 11.98
CA ALA A 332 5.05 4.76 11.88
C ALA A 332 4.43 5.75 12.89
N VAL A 333 4.82 5.67 14.16
CA VAL A 333 4.35 6.58 15.22
C VAL A 333 4.74 8.03 14.90
N CYS A 334 5.98 8.29 14.48
CA CYS A 334 6.41 9.64 14.10
C CYS A 334 5.64 10.17 12.88
N SER A 335 5.37 9.33 11.87
CA SER A 335 4.55 9.70 10.73
C SER A 335 3.11 10.04 11.14
N ILE A 336 2.49 9.22 12.00
CA ILE A 336 1.15 9.47 12.54
C ILE A 336 1.12 10.80 13.29
N ILE A 337 2.07 11.04 14.20
CA ILE A 337 2.14 12.29 14.98
C ILE A 337 2.29 13.49 14.04
N HIS A 338 3.24 13.43 13.10
CA HIS A 338 3.50 14.53 12.16
C HIS A 338 2.25 14.93 11.37
N TYR A 339 1.57 13.96 10.75
CA TYR A 339 0.38 14.24 9.95
C TYR A 339 -0.84 14.57 10.80
N SER A 340 -0.97 14.00 12.01
CA SER A 340 -2.03 14.37 12.95
C SER A 340 -1.89 15.81 13.44
N SER A 341 -0.66 16.27 13.71
CA SER A 341 -0.39 17.67 14.04
C SER A 341 -0.72 18.61 12.87
N LEU A 342 -0.38 18.20 11.64
CA LEU A 342 -0.74 18.96 10.43
C LEU A 342 -2.27 19.09 10.28
N LEU A 343 -3.00 17.99 10.47
CA LEU A 343 -4.46 17.96 10.44
C LEU A 343 -5.06 18.84 11.53
N HIS A 344 -4.60 18.72 12.78
CA HIS A 344 -5.11 19.52 13.90
C HIS A 344 -4.89 21.02 13.68
N GLY A 345 -3.74 21.41 13.11
CA GLY A 345 -3.49 22.80 12.69
C GLY A 345 -4.53 23.30 11.68
N THR A 346 -4.91 22.48 10.69
CA THR A 346 -5.92 22.88 9.69
C THR A 346 -7.34 22.99 10.23
N PHE A 347 -7.73 22.17 11.21
CA PHE A 347 -9.05 22.25 11.86
C PHE A 347 -9.19 23.45 12.80
N ARG A 348 -8.07 23.98 13.33
CA ARG A 348 -8.08 25.20 14.16
C ARG A 348 -8.14 26.51 13.39
N LEU A 349 -7.88 26.51 12.08
CA LEU A 349 -8.09 27.73 11.28
C LEU A 349 -9.60 28.09 11.30
N PRO A 350 -9.98 29.36 11.55
CA PRO A 350 -11.38 29.78 11.57
C PRO A 350 -12.16 29.32 10.32
N HIS A 351 -13.42 28.94 10.51
CA HIS A 351 -14.35 28.72 9.42
C HIS A 351 -14.74 30.08 8.86
N VAL A 352 -14.05 30.57 7.83
CA VAL A 352 -14.54 31.74 7.09
C VAL A 352 -15.81 31.27 6.38
N HIS A 353 -16.96 31.73 6.86
CA HIS A 353 -18.25 31.53 6.20
C HIS A 353 -18.18 32.18 4.82
N GLU A 354 -18.26 31.36 3.76
CA GLU A 354 -18.73 31.82 2.45
C GLU A 354 -20.25 32.03 2.53
N GLU A 355 -20.74 32.97 3.35
CA GLU A 355 -22.13 33.43 3.27
C GLU A 355 -22.17 34.95 3.44
N ASN A 356 -22.55 35.64 2.35
CA ASN A 356 -23.18 36.97 2.24
C ASN A 356 -22.46 38.22 1.68
N ASP A 357 -21.31 38.15 1.01
CA ASP A 357 -20.76 39.35 0.31
C ASP A 357 -20.90 39.36 -1.22
N MET A 358 -21.57 38.37 -1.84
CA MET A 358 -21.91 38.40 -3.28
C MET A 358 -23.26 39.06 -3.61
N ALA A 359 -23.97 39.62 -2.61
CA ALA A 359 -25.25 40.31 -2.84
C ALA A 359 -25.10 41.82 -3.11
N ALA A 360 -23.89 42.38 -3.00
CA ALA A 360 -23.65 43.81 -3.12
C ALA A 360 -22.51 44.15 -4.10
N MET A 361 -22.60 43.72 -5.36
CA MET A 361 -21.89 44.42 -6.44
C MET A 361 -22.72 44.46 -7.73
N PRO A 362 -22.71 45.59 -8.47
CA PRO A 362 -23.60 45.80 -9.61
C PRO A 362 -23.16 44.97 -10.82
N LYS A 363 -24.14 44.38 -11.50
CA LYS A 363 -24.01 43.78 -12.83
C LYS A 363 -23.29 44.73 -13.79
N SER A 364 -22.16 44.33 -14.35
CA SER A 364 -21.89 44.50 -15.78
C SER A 364 -20.65 43.73 -16.24
N VAL A 365 -20.76 43.25 -17.49
CA VAL A 365 -19.74 42.67 -18.36
C VAL A 365 -19.54 41.15 -18.27
N GLU A 366 -20.42 40.45 -18.99
CA GLU A 366 -20.08 39.18 -19.64
C GLU A 366 -18.94 39.40 -20.66
N THR A 367 -17.89 38.58 -20.61
CA THR A 367 -17.54 37.65 -21.69
C THR A 367 -16.29 36.83 -21.35
N SER A 368 -16.30 35.59 -21.81
CA SER A 368 -15.32 34.53 -21.70
C SER A 368 -13.89 34.93 -22.10
N LYS A 369 -12.88 34.52 -21.29
CA LYS A 369 -11.56 34.08 -21.76
C LYS A 369 -10.75 33.36 -20.68
N SER A 370 -9.94 32.42 -21.17
CA SER A 370 -9.11 31.43 -20.48
C SER A 370 -8.17 32.00 -19.40
N SER A 371 -7.93 31.20 -18.36
CA SER A 371 -7.14 31.51 -17.15
C SER A 371 -5.62 31.64 -17.35
N ASP A 372 -5.12 31.56 -18.59
CA ASP A 372 -3.68 31.61 -18.88
C ASP A 372 -3.21 32.96 -19.48
N ASP A 373 -4.12 33.87 -19.87
CA ASP A 373 -3.74 35.13 -20.56
C ASP A 373 -3.62 36.37 -19.63
N ILE A 374 -3.86 36.22 -18.32
CA ILE A 374 -3.86 37.37 -17.38
C ILE A 374 -2.43 37.82 -17.00
N CYS A 375 -1.42 36.97 -17.16
CA CYS A 375 -0.04 37.34 -16.83
C CYS A 375 0.66 38.22 -17.88
N ASP A 376 0.24 38.18 -19.15
CA ASP A 376 0.98 38.86 -20.23
C ASP A 376 0.49 40.28 -20.54
N SER A 377 -0.63 40.73 -19.95
CA SER A 377 -1.20 42.05 -20.25
C SER A 377 -0.65 43.20 -19.38
N MET A 378 0.17 42.93 -18.36
CA MET A 378 0.67 43.98 -17.45
C MET A 378 1.95 44.71 -17.89
N ASN A 379 2.57 44.36 -19.02
CA ASN A 379 3.87 44.94 -19.41
C ASN A 379 3.83 46.07 -20.45
N ASN A 380 2.68 46.45 -21.02
CA ASN A 380 2.64 47.42 -22.13
C ASN A 380 1.66 48.58 -21.96
N LEU A 381 1.76 49.36 -20.89
CA LEU A 381 1.12 50.69 -20.87
C LEU A 381 2.07 51.77 -20.35
N SER A 382 3.01 52.16 -21.20
CA SER A 382 3.83 53.36 -21.01
C SER A 382 3.47 54.45 -22.00
N SER A 383 3.20 55.63 -21.43
CA SER A 383 3.19 56.99 -22.01
C SER A 383 2.01 57.40 -22.93
N LYS A 384 1.23 58.39 -22.49
CA LYS A 384 1.33 59.81 -22.91
C LYS A 384 0.19 60.69 -22.37
N ASN A 385 0.54 61.97 -22.20
CA ASN A 385 -0.27 63.19 -22.02
C ASN A 385 -0.78 63.64 -20.64
N THR A 386 0.04 64.53 -20.07
CA THR A 386 -0.19 65.90 -19.57
C THR A 386 -1.56 66.39 -19.06
N GLN A 387 -1.49 66.90 -17.83
CA GLN A 387 -2.19 68.04 -17.22
C GLN A 387 -3.72 68.00 -17.09
N GLY A 388 -4.15 67.69 -15.87
CA GLY A 388 -5.50 67.91 -15.34
C GLY A 388 -5.83 66.89 -14.25
N HIS A 389 -6.08 67.35 -13.02
CA HIS A 389 -6.58 66.59 -11.86
C HIS A 389 -5.61 65.73 -11.03
N HIS A 390 -4.92 66.39 -10.08
CA HIS A 390 -4.22 65.76 -8.97
C HIS A 390 -5.14 64.85 -8.11
N MET A 391 -6.45 65.18 -8.03
CA MET A 391 -7.46 64.41 -7.28
C MET A 391 -7.93 63.11 -7.96
N ILE A 392 -7.88 63.02 -9.30
CA ILE A 392 -8.29 61.81 -10.04
C ILE A 392 -7.16 60.76 -10.02
N LYS A 393 -5.90 61.23 -10.03
CA LYS A 393 -4.73 60.35 -9.98
C LYS A 393 -4.59 59.66 -8.62
N GLN A 394 -4.85 60.36 -7.51
CA GLN A 394 -4.90 59.77 -6.16
C GLN A 394 -6.03 58.74 -6.03
N ARG A 395 -7.26 59.07 -6.44
CA ARG A 395 -8.40 58.12 -6.40
C ARG A 395 -8.17 56.87 -7.25
N LYS A 396 -7.44 56.97 -8.36
CA LYS A 396 -7.10 55.81 -9.22
C LYS A 396 -5.98 54.96 -8.61
N GLN A 397 -5.07 55.58 -7.87
CA GLN A 397 -3.96 54.91 -7.18
C GLN A 397 -4.42 54.21 -5.90
N GLU A 398 -5.35 54.81 -5.15
CA GLU A 398 -6.05 54.18 -4.02
C GLU A 398 -6.88 52.98 -4.47
N ARG A 399 -7.68 53.14 -5.54
CA ARG A 399 -8.48 52.04 -6.10
C ARG A 399 -7.61 50.87 -6.62
N ASN A 400 -6.47 51.16 -7.25
CA ASN A 400 -5.52 50.11 -7.66
C ASN A 400 -4.84 49.44 -6.47
N LYS A 401 -4.64 50.16 -5.36
CA LYS A 401 -4.08 49.60 -4.12
C LYS A 401 -5.10 48.69 -3.43
N GLU A 402 -6.36 49.09 -3.35
CA GLU A 402 -7.49 48.27 -2.87
C GLU A 402 -7.70 47.01 -3.73
N ILE A 403 -7.59 47.13 -5.06
CA ILE A 403 -7.66 45.97 -5.97
C ILE A 403 -6.44 45.03 -5.76
N SER A 404 -5.25 45.57 -5.53
CA SER A 404 -4.05 44.75 -5.26
C SER A 404 -4.13 44.06 -3.91
N GLU A 405 -4.67 44.72 -2.88
CA GLU A 405 -4.85 44.15 -1.53
C GLU A 405 -5.93 43.07 -1.53
N SER A 406 -7.07 43.29 -2.21
CA SER A 406 -8.12 42.27 -2.36
C SER A 406 -7.69 41.06 -3.19
N ILE A 407 -6.89 41.24 -4.26
CA ILE A 407 -6.30 40.11 -5.01
C ILE A 407 -5.32 39.32 -4.13
N GLN A 408 -4.55 40.00 -3.28
CA GLN A 408 -3.63 39.36 -2.37
C GLN A 408 -4.36 38.57 -1.28
N GLU A 409 -5.44 39.10 -0.72
CA GLU A 409 -6.31 38.40 0.24
C GLU A 409 -6.99 37.18 -0.40
N LEU A 410 -7.55 37.33 -1.61
CA LEU A 410 -8.14 36.22 -2.36
C LEU A 410 -7.10 35.12 -2.64
N ARG A 411 -5.87 35.50 -2.97
CA ARG A 411 -4.75 34.56 -3.17
C ARG A 411 -4.41 33.82 -1.87
N VAL A 412 -4.38 34.52 -0.74
CA VAL A 412 -4.14 33.91 0.59
C VAL A 412 -5.26 32.94 0.95
N LEU A 413 -6.52 33.30 0.73
CA LEU A 413 -7.68 32.42 0.96
C LEU A 413 -7.68 31.20 0.04
N LEU A 414 -7.32 31.37 -1.23
CA LEU A 414 -7.16 30.25 -2.18
C LEU A 414 -6.02 29.31 -1.78
N LEU A 415 -4.90 29.84 -1.28
CA LEU A 415 -3.80 29.03 -0.75
C LEU A 415 -4.21 28.29 0.52
N GLN A 416 -4.92 28.94 1.45
CA GLN A 416 -5.42 28.33 2.67
C GLN A 416 -6.48 27.25 2.40
N SER A 417 -7.42 27.49 1.49
CA SER A 417 -8.45 26.51 1.10
C SER A 417 -7.86 25.32 0.33
N LYS A 418 -6.81 25.55 -0.46
CA LYS A 418 -6.03 24.50 -1.13
C LYS A 418 -5.28 23.65 -0.10
N GLN A 419 -4.58 24.29 0.84
CA GLN A 419 -3.84 23.59 1.89
C GLN A 419 -4.77 22.82 2.84
N ARG A 420 -5.95 23.35 3.18
CA ARG A 420 -6.98 22.64 3.95
C ARG A 420 -7.49 21.39 3.23
N ARG A 421 -7.81 21.50 1.92
CA ARG A 421 -8.22 20.34 1.11
C ARG A 421 -7.13 19.28 1.02
N ASP A 422 -5.87 19.69 0.88
CA ASP A 422 -4.75 18.77 0.74
C ASP A 422 -4.48 18.01 2.04
N SER A 423 -4.63 18.66 3.20
CA SER A 423 -4.55 18.00 4.50
C SER A 423 -5.68 16.99 4.74
N ILE A 424 -6.92 17.30 4.36
CA ILE A 424 -8.07 16.39 4.55
C ILE A 424 -7.90 15.09 3.76
N LEU A 425 -7.23 15.12 2.60
CA LEU A 425 -6.95 13.92 1.80
C LEU A 425 -5.98 12.95 2.49
N LEU A 426 -5.16 13.41 3.44
CA LEU A 426 -4.24 12.58 4.21
C LEU A 426 -4.91 11.81 5.35
N LEU A 427 -6.06 12.29 5.84
CA LEU A 427 -6.79 11.72 6.98
C LEU A 427 -7.02 10.20 6.89
N PRO A 428 -7.57 9.61 5.80
CA PRO A 428 -7.80 8.18 5.73
C PRO A 428 -6.50 7.37 5.82
N PHE A 429 -5.40 7.88 5.28
CA PHE A 429 -4.10 7.21 5.35
C PHE A 429 -3.53 7.21 6.76
N VAL A 430 -3.69 8.32 7.51
CA VAL A 430 -3.24 8.43 8.90
C VAL A 430 -4.06 7.52 9.81
N LEU A 431 -5.39 7.50 9.65
CA LEU A 431 -6.27 6.61 10.42
C LEU A 431 -5.96 5.13 10.13
N HIS A 432 -5.77 4.78 8.87
CA HIS A 432 -5.40 3.42 8.48
C HIS A 432 -4.02 3.03 9.06
N LEU A 433 -3.00 3.89 8.93
CA LEU A 433 -1.68 3.63 9.51
C LEU A 433 -1.73 3.53 11.05
N ALA A 434 -2.52 4.36 11.72
CA ALA A 434 -2.70 4.30 13.17
C ALA A 434 -3.32 2.98 13.63
N PHE A 435 -4.38 2.53 12.96
CA PHE A 435 -5.01 1.24 13.25
C PHE A 435 -4.05 0.07 12.97
N MET A 436 -3.33 0.12 11.86
CA MET A 436 -2.33 -0.90 11.51
C MET A 436 -1.20 -0.94 12.54
N THR A 437 -0.67 0.22 12.94
CA THR A 437 0.40 0.33 13.95
C THR A 437 -0.06 -0.15 15.32
N PHE A 438 -1.28 0.19 15.73
CA PHE A 438 -1.89 -0.34 16.96
C PHE A 438 -1.97 -1.87 16.92
N THR A 439 -2.52 -2.43 15.85
CA THR A 439 -2.60 -3.89 15.66
C THR A 439 -1.22 -4.54 15.70
N SER A 440 -0.26 -3.90 15.03
CA SER A 440 1.14 -4.33 14.93
C SER A 440 1.85 -4.39 16.27
N LEU A 441 1.56 -3.44 17.16
CA LEU A 441 2.21 -3.31 18.45
C LEU A 441 1.53 -4.15 19.52
N PHE A 442 0.19 -4.23 19.53
CA PHE A 442 -0.56 -4.77 20.67
C PHE A 442 -1.21 -6.13 20.43
N VAL A 443 -1.44 -6.54 19.18
CA VAL A 443 -2.25 -7.73 18.88
C VAL A 443 -1.44 -8.84 18.22
N MET A 444 -0.64 -8.49 17.22
CA MET A 444 0.15 -9.46 16.45
C MET A 444 1.58 -9.60 16.97
N HIS A 445 2.32 -10.58 16.46
CA HIS A 445 3.75 -10.71 16.69
C HIS A 445 4.50 -9.53 16.09
N VAL A 446 5.30 -8.85 16.92
CA VAL A 446 5.99 -7.62 16.52
C VAL A 446 6.99 -7.86 15.38
N GLN A 447 7.46 -9.09 15.21
CA GLN A 447 8.38 -9.51 14.15
C GLN A 447 7.80 -9.28 12.74
N VAL A 448 6.48 -9.38 12.61
CA VAL A 448 5.77 -9.21 11.34
C VAL A 448 5.53 -7.72 11.03
N SER A 449 5.80 -6.80 11.96
CA SER A 449 5.51 -5.36 11.84
C SER A 449 6.10 -4.75 10.57
N THR A 450 7.35 -5.09 10.25
CA THR A 450 8.07 -4.53 9.10
C THR A 450 7.34 -4.81 7.78
N ARG A 451 6.90 -6.05 7.57
CA ARG A 451 6.17 -6.45 6.36
C ARG A 451 4.68 -6.09 6.40
N PHE A 452 4.11 -5.94 7.59
CA PHE A 452 2.72 -5.56 7.77
C PHE A 452 2.48 -4.08 7.44
N LEU A 453 3.42 -3.21 7.82
CA LEU A 453 3.32 -1.76 7.65
C LEU A 453 3.88 -1.27 6.31
N SER A 454 4.72 -2.06 5.63
CA SER A 454 5.48 -1.62 4.44
C SER A 454 4.64 -1.16 3.24
N ALA A 455 3.37 -1.55 3.14
CA ALA A 455 2.47 -1.08 2.08
C ALA A 455 1.80 0.27 2.40
N SER A 456 2.15 0.92 3.52
CA SER A 456 1.52 2.17 3.98
C SER A 456 2.21 3.42 3.41
N PRO A 457 1.55 4.23 2.56
CA PRO A 457 2.20 5.40 1.95
C PRO A 457 2.74 6.47 2.90
N PRO A 458 2.08 6.81 4.03
CA PRO A 458 2.56 7.88 4.90
C PRO A 458 3.97 7.68 5.44
N LEU A 459 4.44 6.43 5.59
CA LEU A 459 5.81 6.13 6.02
C LEU A 459 6.84 6.75 5.08
N TYR A 460 6.63 6.58 3.78
CA TYR A 460 7.55 7.05 2.74
C TYR A 460 7.36 8.52 2.42
N TRP A 461 6.12 9.04 2.56
CA TRP A 461 5.86 10.48 2.43
C TRP A 461 6.54 11.26 3.56
N PHE A 462 6.46 10.76 4.78
CA PHE A 462 7.12 11.36 5.95
C PHE A 462 8.65 11.25 5.85
N ALA A 463 9.19 10.08 5.50
CA ALA A 463 10.63 9.94 5.31
C ALA A 463 11.17 10.87 4.20
N SER A 464 10.40 11.06 3.12
CA SER A 464 10.73 12.02 2.05
C SER A 464 10.72 13.47 2.54
N SER A 465 9.76 13.87 3.39
CA SER A 465 9.70 15.23 3.93
C SER A 465 10.87 15.54 4.88
N LEU A 466 11.33 14.56 5.66
CA LEU A 466 12.51 14.70 6.52
C LEU A 466 13.79 14.95 5.71
N LEU A 467 13.97 14.28 4.57
CA LEU A 467 15.17 14.39 3.74
C LEU A 467 15.41 15.80 3.16
N ILE A 468 14.35 16.58 2.92
CA ILE A 468 14.45 17.97 2.41
C ILE A 468 14.15 19.00 3.49
N SER A 469 13.99 18.58 4.74
CA SER A 469 13.77 19.52 5.84
C SER A 469 14.94 20.51 5.96
N THR A 470 14.62 21.79 6.09
CA THR A 470 15.60 22.86 6.34
C THR A 470 16.25 22.74 7.72
N ASN A 471 15.56 22.08 8.66
CA ASN A 471 16.10 21.78 9.97
C ASN A 471 17.16 20.66 9.87
N THR A 472 18.37 20.97 10.29
CA THR A 472 19.52 20.03 10.28
C THR A 472 19.22 18.74 11.04
N THR A 473 18.47 18.81 12.14
CA THR A 473 18.11 17.64 12.94
C THR A 473 17.17 16.72 12.19
N SER A 474 16.09 17.25 11.60
CA SER A 474 15.14 16.48 10.79
C SER A 474 15.82 15.85 9.58
N ARG A 475 16.76 16.56 8.94
CA ARG A 475 17.54 16.01 7.83
C ARG A 475 18.45 14.86 8.25
N ARG A 476 19.09 14.94 9.43
CA ARG A 476 19.87 13.83 10.01
C ARG A 476 18.99 12.59 10.22
N TRP A 477 17.77 12.76 10.75
CA TRP A 477 16.81 11.66 10.88
C TRP A 477 16.42 11.05 9.52
N GLY A 478 16.23 11.87 8.49
CA GLY A 478 16.01 11.38 7.12
C GLY A 478 17.15 10.49 6.62
N TYR A 479 18.41 10.88 6.85
CA TYR A 479 19.57 10.04 6.50
C TYR A 479 19.63 8.75 7.33
N LEU A 480 19.32 8.80 8.62
CA LEU A 480 19.26 7.60 9.47
C LEU A 480 18.22 6.60 8.96
N ILE A 481 17.06 7.06 8.49
CA ILE A 481 16.06 6.20 7.86
C ILE A 481 16.61 5.53 6.59
N CYS A 482 17.36 6.27 5.76
CA CYS A 482 17.98 5.70 4.56
C CYS A 482 19.03 4.64 4.90
N VAL A 483 19.85 4.88 5.93
CA VAL A 483 20.83 3.90 6.42
C VAL A 483 20.12 2.65 6.93
N TYR A 484 19.04 2.80 7.70
CA TYR A 484 18.21 1.70 8.16
C TYR A 484 17.61 0.89 7.00
N PHE A 485 17.11 1.56 5.95
CA PHE A 485 16.55 0.89 4.77
C PHE A 485 17.63 0.09 4.04
N ALA A 486 18.78 0.71 3.77
CA ALA A 486 19.91 0.06 3.12
C ALA A 486 20.46 -1.12 3.94
N SER A 487 20.57 -0.97 5.27
CA SER A 487 21.06 -2.03 6.14
C SER A 487 20.11 -3.22 6.17
N TYR A 488 18.79 -3.01 6.17
CA TYR A 488 17.80 -4.10 6.12
C TYR A 488 17.74 -4.79 4.75
N VAL A 489 17.99 -4.07 3.65
CA VAL A 489 18.12 -4.70 2.33
C VAL A 489 19.33 -5.64 2.31
N LEU A 490 20.48 -5.20 2.80
CA LEU A 490 21.70 -6.01 2.85
C LEU A 490 21.58 -7.17 3.85
N LEU A 491 21.31 -6.86 5.11
CA LEU A 491 21.24 -7.85 6.19
C LEU A 491 20.05 -8.80 6.01
N GLY A 492 18.90 -8.27 5.58
CA GLY A 492 17.72 -9.08 5.32
C GLY A 492 17.91 -10.05 4.17
N SER A 493 18.54 -9.62 3.06
CA SER A 493 18.87 -10.56 1.99
C SER A 493 19.86 -11.64 2.42
N LEU A 494 20.86 -11.30 3.25
CA LEU A 494 21.83 -12.26 3.79
C LEU A 494 21.18 -13.28 4.72
N LEU A 495 20.45 -12.82 5.74
CA LEU A 495 19.89 -13.68 6.77
C LEU A 495 18.73 -14.51 6.24
N PHE A 496 17.77 -13.89 5.53
CA PHE A 496 16.60 -14.58 4.99
C PHE A 496 16.97 -15.71 4.04
N SER A 497 17.89 -15.45 3.11
CA SER A 497 18.29 -16.44 2.08
C SER A 497 18.99 -17.66 2.67
N ASN A 498 19.59 -17.52 3.86
CA ASN A 498 20.33 -18.55 4.58
C ASN A 498 19.58 -19.14 5.80
N PHE A 499 18.25 -18.97 5.89
CA PHE A 499 17.41 -19.48 6.99
C PHE A 499 17.72 -18.91 8.38
N TYR A 500 18.24 -17.68 8.45
CA TYR A 500 18.34 -16.94 9.70
C TYR A 500 17.16 -15.96 9.90
N PRO A 501 16.58 -15.91 11.12
CA PRO A 501 15.56 -14.92 11.43
C PRO A 501 16.18 -13.51 11.45
N PHE A 502 15.49 -12.52 10.87
CA PHE A 502 15.98 -11.13 10.78
C PHE A 502 14.90 -10.05 10.93
N THR A 503 13.64 -10.46 11.02
CA THR A 503 12.49 -9.59 11.34
C THR A 503 11.62 -10.30 12.32
#